data_AF-A0A7V9BQ28-F1
#
_entry.id   AF-A0A7V9BQ28-F1
#
_cell.length_a   1.000
_cell.length_b   1.000
_cell.length_c   1.000
_cell.angle_alpha   90.00
_cell.angle_beta   90.00
_cell.angle_gamma   90.00
#
_symmetry.space_group_name_H-M   'P 1'
#
loop_
_entity.id
_entity.type
_entity.pdbx_description
1 polymer ?
#
loop_
_entity_poly.entity_id
_entity_poly.type
_entity_poly.pdbx_seq_one_letter_code
_entity_poly.pdbx_strand_id
1 'polypeptide(L)'
;PHTDTAGELAVVHNGIIENFISLRAELEAGGVELASDTDTEIVAHLVAAACADGPTAGDLAASVRAVCGRLEGAFTLLLTHAQQPDMIVAARRSSPLVLGIGDGETFLASDVAAFIEHTRDAVELGQDQVVTITRDGYEVTDFAGNHVEVNPFRVTWDLAAAEKGGHDYFMLKEIEEQPAAVADTLRGHWVDHRVVLDEQRLSDSDLRDVDKVFAVSCGTSFHAALLAKYAIEHWTRLPVEAELASEFRYRDPVLDRSTLVIAISQSGETMDTLEAVRHAKDQKARVLAICNTNGAQIPRESDAVLYTHAGPEIGVAATKTFTAQIVASYLVGLALAQARGTKYPDEVSREYAELAAMPAAVAATLDGIEAARSLGRELADSRAILFLGRHVGYPVAMEGALKLKELAYMHAEAFAAGELKHGPIALIEEGLPVVVVMPSPKGRAVLHAKLLSNIQEITARGAHTVVIAEEGDETVRPFARHLLEVPAVPTLLQPLVSTIPLQVIAAEIARARGYDVDKPRNLAKSVTVE
;
A
#
# COMPACT_ATOMS: atom_id res chain seq x y z
N PRO A 1 25.44 -11.09 4.97
CA PRO A 1 26.35 -9.99 4.57
C PRO A 1 27.35 -10.54 3.54
N HIS A 2 27.74 -9.73 2.57
CA HIS A 2 28.90 -10.00 1.73
C HIS A 2 30.13 -9.33 2.34
N THR A 3 31.32 -9.88 2.08
CA THR A 3 32.59 -9.33 2.57
C THR A 3 33.57 -9.14 1.43
N ASP A 4 34.60 -8.33 1.64
CA ASP A 4 35.76 -8.30 0.76
C ASP A 4 36.64 -9.55 0.93
N THR A 5 37.71 -9.65 0.13
CA THR A 5 38.62 -10.81 0.14
C THR A 5 39.35 -10.97 1.48
N ALA A 6 39.70 -9.86 2.16
CA ALA A 6 40.38 -9.91 3.44
C ALA A 6 39.43 -10.16 4.62
N GLY A 7 38.12 -10.01 4.40
CA GLY A 7 37.11 -10.07 5.46
C GLY A 7 37.18 -8.88 6.42
N GLU A 8 37.82 -7.78 6.01
CA GLU A 8 37.92 -6.55 6.80
C GLU A 8 36.71 -5.64 6.61
N LEU A 9 36.01 -5.74 5.48
CA LEU A 9 34.80 -4.98 5.19
C LEU A 9 33.61 -5.91 5.02
N ALA A 10 32.47 -5.55 5.61
CA ALA A 10 31.21 -6.26 5.43
C ALA A 10 30.11 -5.30 4.95
N VAL A 11 29.24 -5.78 4.06
CA VAL A 11 28.08 -5.05 3.55
C VAL A 11 26.81 -5.88 3.65
N VAL A 12 25.72 -5.22 4.00
CA VAL A 12 24.35 -5.68 3.72
C VAL A 12 23.68 -4.69 2.78
N HIS A 13 22.89 -5.22 1.85
CA HIS A 13 22.29 -4.48 0.76
C HIS A 13 20.82 -4.86 0.61
N ASN A 14 19.98 -3.85 0.45
CA ASN A 14 18.61 -4.00 -0.02
C ASN A 14 18.43 -3.16 -1.28
N GLY A 15 18.06 -3.78 -2.40
CA GLY A 15 17.97 -3.11 -3.69
C GLY A 15 18.68 -3.87 -4.81
N ILE A 16 18.91 -3.18 -5.92
CA ILE A 16 19.60 -3.67 -7.12
C ILE A 16 20.60 -2.62 -7.61
N ILE A 17 21.85 -3.04 -7.83
CA ILE A 17 22.85 -2.25 -8.54
C ILE A 17 22.78 -2.57 -10.03
N GLU A 18 22.29 -1.64 -10.85
CA GLU A 18 21.98 -1.89 -12.27
C GLU A 18 23.23 -1.97 -13.14
N ASN A 19 24.27 -1.20 -12.82
CA ASN A 19 25.52 -1.18 -13.57
C ASN A 19 26.56 -2.20 -13.07
N PHE A 20 26.12 -3.23 -12.34
CA PHE A 20 26.99 -4.23 -11.73
C PHE A 20 27.87 -4.98 -12.74
N ILE A 21 27.40 -5.22 -13.97
CA ILE A 21 28.18 -5.93 -15.01
C ILE A 21 29.46 -5.15 -15.36
N SER A 22 29.35 -3.83 -15.51
CA SER A 22 30.49 -2.97 -15.82
C SER A 22 31.47 -2.92 -14.65
N LEU A 23 30.94 -2.79 -13.43
CA LEU A 23 31.74 -2.71 -12.20
C LEU A 23 32.44 -4.04 -11.89
N ARG A 24 31.78 -5.19 -12.14
CA ARG A 24 32.38 -6.53 -12.04
C ARG A 24 33.59 -6.66 -12.97
N ALA A 25 33.44 -6.28 -14.24
CA ALA A 25 34.52 -6.39 -15.22
C ALA A 25 35.75 -5.56 -14.82
N GLU A 26 35.56 -4.39 -14.19
CA GLU A 26 36.64 -3.57 -13.63
C GLU A 26 37.37 -4.27 -12.49
N LEU A 27 36.63 -4.83 -11.53
CA LEU A 27 37.20 -5.56 -10.39
C LEU A 27 37.98 -6.82 -10.85
N GLU A 28 37.40 -7.61 -11.75
CA GLU A 28 38.03 -8.81 -12.31
C GLU A 28 39.30 -8.44 -13.12
N ALA A 29 39.28 -7.35 -13.88
CA ALA A 29 40.48 -6.83 -14.55
C ALA A 29 41.56 -6.34 -13.57
N GLY A 30 41.15 -5.88 -12.39
CA GLY A 30 42.01 -5.55 -11.26
C GLY A 30 42.55 -6.77 -10.50
N GLY A 31 42.15 -7.99 -10.86
CA GLY A 31 42.59 -9.24 -10.24
C GLY A 31 41.77 -9.68 -9.03
N VAL A 32 40.59 -9.11 -8.82
CA VAL A 32 39.66 -9.52 -7.75
C VAL A 32 38.90 -10.78 -8.20
N GLU A 33 38.93 -11.82 -7.36
CA GLU A 33 38.09 -13.02 -7.53
C GLU A 33 36.80 -12.87 -6.69
N LEU A 34 35.65 -12.90 -7.37
CA LEU A 34 34.33 -12.82 -6.73
C LEU A 34 33.83 -14.23 -6.37
N ALA A 35 33.27 -14.37 -5.17
CA ALA A 35 32.77 -15.63 -4.61
C ALA A 35 31.27 -15.87 -4.86
N SER A 36 30.55 -14.89 -5.40
CA SER A 36 29.12 -14.96 -5.69
C SER A 36 28.77 -14.27 -7.00
N ASP A 37 27.53 -14.48 -7.44
CA ASP A 37 26.93 -13.81 -8.61
C ASP A 37 26.10 -12.58 -8.21
N THR A 38 26.15 -12.15 -6.94
CA THR A 38 25.34 -11.02 -6.48
C THR A 38 25.99 -9.69 -6.82
N ASP A 39 25.14 -8.71 -7.10
CA ASP A 39 25.51 -7.32 -7.26
C ASP A 39 26.09 -6.70 -5.97
N THR A 40 25.69 -7.26 -4.83
CA THR A 40 26.07 -6.80 -3.49
C THR A 40 27.56 -7.02 -3.19
N GLU A 41 28.13 -8.15 -3.64
CA GLU A 41 29.54 -8.44 -3.44
C GLU A 41 30.45 -7.41 -4.13
N ILE A 42 30.04 -6.93 -5.31
CA ILE A 42 30.77 -5.91 -6.06
C ILE A 42 30.94 -4.63 -5.23
N VAL A 43 29.91 -4.24 -4.48
CA VAL A 43 29.98 -3.08 -3.57
C VAL A 43 31.03 -3.30 -2.48
N ALA A 44 31.10 -4.50 -1.89
CA ALA A 44 32.09 -4.81 -0.86
C ALA A 44 33.52 -4.59 -1.36
N HIS A 45 33.84 -5.12 -2.55
CA HIS A 45 35.17 -4.97 -3.13
C HIS A 45 35.49 -3.55 -3.60
N LEU A 46 34.52 -2.82 -4.17
CA LEU A 46 34.73 -1.43 -4.58
C LEU A 46 35.04 -0.54 -3.38
N VAL A 47 34.31 -0.70 -2.28
CA VAL A 47 34.56 0.10 -1.06
C VAL A 47 35.87 -0.33 -0.42
N ALA A 48 36.18 -1.62 -0.35
CA ALA A 48 37.45 -2.10 0.19
C ALA A 48 38.65 -1.53 -0.61
N ALA A 49 38.55 -1.51 -1.95
CA ALA A 49 39.58 -0.91 -2.79
C ALA A 49 39.74 0.61 -2.54
N ALA A 50 38.63 1.35 -2.42
CA ALA A 50 38.65 2.78 -2.12
C ALA A 50 39.14 3.11 -0.70
N CYS A 51 38.95 2.20 0.26
CA CYS A 51 39.50 2.32 1.61
C CYS A 51 41.00 2.01 1.66
N ALA A 52 41.48 1.10 0.81
CA ALA A 52 42.88 0.66 0.80
C ALA A 52 43.82 1.66 0.11
N ASP A 53 43.38 2.32 -0.96
CA ASP A 53 44.21 3.24 -1.75
C ASP A 53 43.40 4.40 -2.35
N GLY A 54 44.09 5.48 -2.70
CA GLY A 54 43.51 6.66 -3.36
C GLY A 54 43.10 7.79 -2.40
N PRO A 55 42.28 8.74 -2.87
CA PRO A 55 42.01 10.00 -2.16
C PRO A 55 41.16 9.82 -0.88
N THR A 56 40.51 8.67 -0.71
CA THR A 56 39.63 8.34 0.43
C THR A 56 40.23 7.27 1.35
N ALA A 57 41.50 6.89 1.13
CA ALA A 57 42.14 5.81 1.86
C ALA A 57 42.09 6.04 3.39
N GLY A 58 41.67 5.01 4.13
CA GLY A 58 41.50 5.05 5.58
C GLY A 58 40.22 5.74 6.09
N ASP A 59 39.40 6.33 5.21
CA ASP A 59 38.11 6.94 5.56
C ASP A 59 36.97 6.14 4.91
N LEU A 60 36.28 5.31 5.72
CA LEU A 60 35.17 4.49 5.26
C LEU A 60 34.01 5.35 4.75
N ALA A 61 33.67 6.46 5.42
CA ALA A 61 32.55 7.30 5.02
C ALA A 61 32.83 7.97 3.66
N ALA A 62 34.05 8.48 3.46
CA ALA A 62 34.46 9.04 2.18
C ALA A 62 34.52 7.99 1.07
N SER A 63 35.01 6.79 1.38
CA SER A 63 35.09 5.67 0.42
C SER A 63 33.70 5.19 -0.01
N VAL A 64 32.77 5.07 0.94
CA VAL A 64 31.36 4.74 0.64
C VAL A 64 30.73 5.81 -0.23
N ARG A 65 30.89 7.11 0.08
CA ARG A 65 30.39 8.21 -0.76
C ARG A 65 30.94 8.14 -2.18
N ALA A 66 32.24 7.95 -2.33
CA ALA A 66 32.90 7.86 -3.64
C ALA A 66 32.38 6.69 -4.47
N VAL A 67 32.16 5.52 -3.85
CA VAL A 67 31.57 4.36 -4.52
C VAL A 67 30.11 4.61 -4.86
N CYS A 68 29.30 5.13 -3.94
CA CYS A 68 27.87 5.40 -4.17
C CYS A 68 27.63 6.37 -5.34
N GLY A 69 28.54 7.33 -5.56
CA GLY A 69 28.50 8.22 -6.73
C GLY A 69 28.68 7.50 -8.09
N ARG A 70 29.17 6.25 -8.09
CA ARG A 70 29.39 5.41 -9.28
C ARG A 70 28.29 4.37 -9.49
N LEU A 71 27.50 4.07 -8.47
CA LEU A 71 26.46 3.05 -8.55
C LEU A 71 25.26 3.59 -9.33
N GLU A 72 24.59 2.72 -10.08
CA GLU A 72 23.29 2.98 -10.72
C GLU A 72 22.24 2.02 -10.14
N GLY A 73 20.97 2.42 -10.16
CA GLY A 73 19.86 1.66 -9.56
C GLY A 73 19.38 2.19 -8.21
N ALA A 74 18.66 1.34 -7.49
CA ALA A 74 18.05 1.64 -6.19
C ALA A 74 18.66 0.74 -5.11
N PHE A 75 19.21 1.32 -4.05
CA PHE A 75 19.92 0.60 -3.01
C PHE A 75 19.88 1.28 -1.63
N THR A 76 19.88 0.44 -0.61
CA THR A 76 20.25 0.76 0.78
C THR A 76 21.45 -0.11 1.14
N LEU A 77 22.55 0.51 1.52
CA LEU A 77 23.78 -0.18 1.91
C LEU A 77 24.10 0.11 3.37
N LEU A 78 24.47 -0.89 4.17
CA LEU A 78 25.09 -0.70 5.48
C LEU A 78 26.44 -1.40 5.47
N LEU A 79 27.49 -0.67 5.85
CA LEU A 79 28.87 -1.11 5.79
C LEU A 79 29.57 -0.97 7.14
N THR A 80 30.40 -1.95 7.45
CA THR A 80 31.31 -1.93 8.60
C THR A 80 32.72 -2.27 8.16
N HIS A 81 33.71 -1.79 8.92
CA HIS A 81 35.12 -2.07 8.67
C HIS A 81 35.83 -2.47 9.97
N ALA A 82 36.64 -3.52 9.93
CA ALA A 82 37.28 -4.13 11.10
C ALA A 82 38.21 -3.16 11.86
N GLN A 83 38.82 -2.21 11.14
CA GLN A 83 39.69 -1.18 11.74
C GLN A 83 38.92 0.00 12.36
N GLN A 84 37.60 0.09 12.11
CA GLN A 84 36.71 1.14 12.64
C GLN A 84 35.46 0.49 13.28
N PRO A 85 35.64 -0.33 14.34
CA PRO A 85 34.58 -1.20 14.85
C PRO A 85 33.40 -0.47 15.51
N ASP A 86 33.60 0.77 15.94
CA ASP A 86 32.58 1.60 16.60
C ASP A 86 31.73 2.42 15.61
N MET A 87 31.88 2.17 14.31
CA MET A 87 31.27 2.95 13.24
C MET A 87 30.53 2.07 12.22
N ILE A 88 29.34 2.51 11.85
CA ILE A 88 28.59 1.97 10.71
C ILE A 88 28.36 3.13 9.73
N VAL A 89 28.61 2.88 8.45
CA VAL A 89 28.28 3.82 7.38
C VAL A 89 27.16 3.22 6.55
N ALA A 90 26.10 3.98 6.32
CA ALA A 90 25.00 3.55 5.48
C ALA A 90 24.69 4.56 4.39
N ALA A 91 24.29 4.07 3.23
CA ALA A 91 23.93 4.87 2.07
C ALA A 91 22.52 4.53 1.60
N ARG A 92 21.78 5.55 1.16
CA ARG A 92 20.41 5.43 0.67
C ARG A 92 20.27 6.05 -0.72
N ARG A 93 19.71 5.28 -1.66
CA ARG A 93 19.15 5.74 -2.93
C ARG A 93 17.91 4.92 -3.27
N SER A 94 16.74 5.54 -3.33
CA SER A 94 15.48 4.94 -3.82
C SER A 94 15.06 3.61 -3.15
N SER A 95 15.61 3.31 -1.97
CA SER A 95 15.22 2.20 -1.10
C SER A 95 15.09 2.71 0.35
N PRO A 96 14.22 2.14 1.21
CA PRO A 96 14.00 2.63 2.57
C PRO A 96 15.23 2.49 3.47
N LEU A 97 15.51 3.54 4.25
CA LEU A 97 16.45 3.55 5.37
C LEU A 97 16.02 4.64 6.37
N VAL A 98 15.96 4.26 7.64
CA VAL A 98 15.63 5.14 8.76
C VAL A 98 16.63 4.93 9.90
N LEU A 99 16.98 6.04 10.56
CA LEU A 99 17.88 6.08 11.71
C LEU A 99 17.06 6.17 12.99
N GLY A 100 17.32 5.30 13.97
CA GLY A 100 16.78 5.40 15.32
C GLY A 100 17.82 6.00 16.28
N ILE A 101 17.39 6.92 17.15
CA ILE A 101 18.24 7.60 18.14
C ILE A 101 17.84 7.17 19.54
N GLY A 102 18.67 6.36 20.21
CA GLY A 102 18.49 5.96 21.61
C GLY A 102 19.34 6.76 22.58
N ASP A 103 19.37 6.31 23.84
CA ASP A 103 20.25 6.88 24.88
C ASP A 103 21.62 6.19 24.85
N GLY A 104 22.60 6.82 24.22
CA GLY A 104 23.96 6.27 24.06
C GLY A 104 24.07 5.11 23.08
N GLU A 105 23.09 4.99 22.19
CA GLU A 105 23.00 3.99 21.11
C GLU A 105 22.28 4.56 19.88
N THR A 106 22.60 4.02 18.70
CA THR A 106 21.99 4.39 17.42
C THR A 106 21.65 3.13 16.62
N PHE A 107 20.58 3.22 15.82
CA PHE A 107 20.04 2.08 15.06
C PHE A 107 19.86 2.44 13.59
N LEU A 108 20.07 1.49 12.69
CA LEU A 108 19.74 1.63 11.28
C LEU A 108 18.86 0.46 10.85
N ALA A 109 17.76 0.77 10.16
CA ALA A 109 16.84 -0.22 9.65
C ALA A 109 16.10 0.28 8.41
N SER A 110 15.50 -0.64 7.65
CA SER A 110 14.58 -0.27 6.57
C SER A 110 13.21 0.20 7.10
N ASP A 111 12.86 -0.12 8.35
CA ASP A 111 11.60 0.25 9.00
C ASP A 111 11.84 0.51 10.50
N VAL A 112 11.10 1.46 11.07
CA VAL A 112 11.16 1.83 12.50
C VAL A 112 10.78 0.68 13.44
N ALA A 113 9.98 -0.29 12.96
CA ALA A 113 9.58 -1.48 13.72
C ALA A 113 10.80 -2.25 14.29
N ALA A 114 11.94 -2.19 13.60
CA ALA A 114 13.14 -2.94 13.98
C ALA A 114 13.84 -2.40 15.24
N PHE A 115 13.59 -1.16 15.64
CA PHE A 115 14.23 -0.55 16.83
C PHE A 115 13.24 0.12 17.78
N ILE A 116 11.93 0.00 17.55
CA ILE A 116 10.92 0.72 18.33
C ILE A 116 10.89 0.32 19.82
N GLU A 117 11.40 -0.87 20.16
CA GLU A 117 11.59 -1.32 21.55
C GLU A 117 12.63 -0.48 22.30
N HIS A 118 13.61 0.04 21.58
CA HIS A 118 14.74 0.78 22.12
C HIS A 118 14.51 2.28 22.08
N THR A 119 13.95 2.78 20.98
CA THR A 119 13.67 4.21 20.82
C THR A 119 12.47 4.48 19.92
N ARG A 120 11.78 5.59 20.20
CA ARG A 120 10.73 6.14 19.33
C ARG A 120 11.18 7.36 18.55
N ASP A 121 12.36 7.88 18.85
CA ASP A 121 12.91 9.04 18.16
C ASP A 121 13.70 8.53 16.95
N ALA A 122 13.28 8.98 15.77
CA ALA A 122 13.79 8.53 14.50
C ALA A 122 14.14 9.73 13.61
N VAL A 123 15.01 9.48 12.63
CA VAL A 123 15.44 10.47 11.64
C VAL A 123 15.26 9.89 10.26
N GLU A 124 14.57 10.64 9.42
CA GLU A 124 14.41 10.30 8.01
C GLU A 124 15.68 10.64 7.22
N LEU A 125 16.12 9.71 6.39
CA LEU A 125 17.18 9.95 5.41
C LEU A 125 16.57 10.25 4.04
N GLY A 126 17.01 11.29 3.36
CA GLY A 126 16.62 11.65 2.00
C GLY A 126 17.30 10.81 0.93
N GLN A 127 17.11 11.23 -0.33
CA GLN A 127 17.76 10.61 -1.50
C GLN A 127 19.24 10.98 -1.59
N ASP A 128 20.05 10.03 -2.07
CA ASP A 128 21.50 10.19 -2.28
C ASP A 128 22.24 10.65 -1.02
N GLN A 129 21.85 10.10 0.13
CA GLN A 129 22.43 10.42 1.43
C GLN A 129 23.25 9.27 1.99
N VAL A 130 24.35 9.64 2.65
CA VAL A 130 25.17 8.76 3.49
C VAL A 130 25.06 9.22 4.93
N VAL A 131 24.73 8.28 5.80
CA VAL A 131 24.77 8.47 7.26
C VAL A 131 25.93 7.69 7.85
N THR A 132 26.73 8.38 8.64
CA THR A 132 27.74 7.77 9.51
C THR A 132 27.18 7.75 10.92
N ILE A 133 27.09 6.57 11.54
CA ILE A 133 26.64 6.45 12.92
C ILE A 133 27.75 5.89 13.81
N THR A 134 27.77 6.37 15.04
CA THR A 134 28.48 5.78 16.17
C THR A 134 27.49 5.68 17.33
N ARG A 135 27.93 5.10 18.45
CA ARG A 135 27.12 5.09 19.67
C ARG A 135 26.77 6.49 20.20
N ASP A 136 27.60 7.49 19.92
CA ASP A 136 27.48 8.84 20.50
C ASP A 136 26.69 9.80 19.60
N GLY A 137 26.41 9.43 18.35
CA GLY A 137 25.66 10.27 17.44
C GLY A 137 25.75 9.84 15.99
N TYR A 138 25.34 10.75 15.12
CA TYR A 138 25.29 10.52 13.68
C TYR A 138 25.65 11.78 12.90
N GLU A 139 26.08 11.58 11.67
CA GLU A 139 26.34 12.63 10.70
C GLU A 139 25.72 12.22 9.37
N VAL A 140 24.91 13.12 8.77
CA VAL A 140 24.32 12.89 7.45
C VAL A 140 24.95 13.81 6.42
N THR A 141 25.36 13.23 5.30
CA THR A 141 25.95 13.91 4.15
C THR A 141 25.28 13.46 2.86
N ASP A 142 25.39 14.26 1.79
CA ASP A 142 25.10 13.80 0.45
C ASP A 142 26.28 12.97 -0.12
N PHE A 143 26.12 12.40 -1.32
CA PHE A 143 27.19 11.64 -1.98
C PHE A 143 28.42 12.50 -2.34
N ALA A 144 28.30 13.83 -2.36
CA ALA A 144 29.42 14.76 -2.54
C ALA A 144 30.14 15.12 -1.22
N GLY A 145 29.61 14.70 -0.07
CA GLY A 145 30.16 14.97 1.26
C GLY A 145 29.69 16.27 1.90
N ASN A 146 28.68 16.95 1.33
CA ASN A 146 28.09 18.12 1.97
C ASN A 146 27.13 17.67 3.08
N HIS A 147 27.14 18.35 4.22
CA HIS A 147 26.18 18.09 5.29
C HIS A 147 24.74 18.33 4.83
N VAL A 148 23.84 17.45 5.26
CA VAL A 148 22.41 17.56 4.98
C VAL A 148 21.64 17.79 6.27
N GLU A 149 20.71 18.75 6.23
CA GLU A 149 19.76 18.97 7.32
C GLU A 149 18.78 17.79 7.38
N VAL A 150 18.58 17.28 8.59
CA VAL A 150 17.76 16.10 8.84
C VAL A 150 16.42 16.50 9.48
N ASN A 151 15.41 15.65 9.27
CA ASN A 151 14.08 15.83 9.86
C ASN A 151 13.82 14.73 10.90
N PRO A 152 14.01 15.01 12.20
CA PRO A 152 13.62 14.10 13.25
C PRO A 152 12.10 13.99 13.37
N PHE A 153 11.62 12.79 13.64
CA PHE A 153 10.23 12.52 13.95
C PHE A 153 10.12 11.51 15.09
N ARG A 154 8.95 11.47 15.72
CA ARG A 154 8.67 10.51 16.79
C ARG A 154 7.61 9.53 16.36
N VAL A 155 7.91 8.24 16.48
CA VAL A 155 6.97 7.16 16.22
C VAL A 155 5.89 7.16 17.31
N THR A 156 4.64 7.23 16.90
CA THR A 156 3.48 7.39 17.80
C THR A 156 2.86 6.08 18.23
N TRP A 157 3.12 4.98 17.51
CA TRP A 157 2.67 3.62 17.85
C TRP A 157 3.71 2.86 18.70
N ASP A 158 3.33 1.70 19.25
CA ASP A 158 4.19 0.87 20.10
C ASP A 158 4.46 -0.53 19.51
N LEU A 159 5.39 -1.28 20.11
CA LEU A 159 5.76 -2.62 19.64
C LEU A 159 4.55 -3.56 19.53
N ALA A 160 3.59 -3.47 20.45
CA ALA A 160 2.41 -4.33 20.45
C ALA A 160 1.60 -4.20 19.14
N ALA A 161 1.65 -3.04 18.47
CA ALA A 161 1.05 -2.86 17.15
C ALA A 161 1.74 -3.68 16.05
N ALA A 162 3.02 -4.02 16.20
CA ALA A 162 3.81 -4.84 15.28
C ALA A 162 3.90 -6.33 15.68
N GLU A 163 3.31 -6.72 16.81
CA GLU A 163 3.21 -8.12 17.25
C GLU A 163 1.88 -8.76 16.85
N LYS A 164 1.78 -10.09 16.87
CA LYS A 164 0.52 -10.81 16.59
C LYS A 164 -0.55 -10.59 17.68
N GLY A 165 -0.19 -10.13 18.87
CA GLY A 165 -1.17 -9.79 19.92
C GLY A 165 -2.11 -10.93 20.32
N GLY A 166 -1.67 -12.19 20.25
CA GLY A 166 -2.49 -13.37 20.54
C GLY A 166 -3.25 -13.98 19.36
N HIS A 167 -3.16 -13.40 18.16
CA HIS A 167 -3.73 -13.97 16.94
C HIS A 167 -2.79 -15.01 16.31
N ASP A 168 -3.35 -15.97 15.57
CA ASP A 168 -2.58 -17.03 14.91
C ASP A 168 -1.63 -16.46 13.83
N TYR A 169 -2.06 -15.42 13.12
CA TYR A 169 -1.35 -14.78 12.01
C TYR A 169 -1.66 -13.28 11.94
N PHE A 170 -0.75 -12.50 11.35
CA PHE A 170 -0.86 -11.03 11.25
C PHE A 170 -2.08 -10.61 10.46
N MET A 171 -2.38 -11.24 9.33
CA MET A 171 -3.54 -10.86 8.52
C MET A 171 -4.85 -10.94 9.31
N LEU A 172 -4.98 -11.89 10.26
CA LEU A 172 -6.16 -11.99 11.13
C LEU A 172 -6.25 -10.78 12.07
N LYS A 173 -5.15 -10.47 12.77
CA LYS A 173 -5.05 -9.28 13.62
C LYS A 173 -5.43 -8.03 12.82
N GLU A 174 -4.88 -7.89 11.63
CA GLU A 174 -5.07 -6.70 10.79
C GLU A 174 -6.52 -6.58 10.27
N ILE A 175 -7.18 -7.70 9.96
CA ILE A 175 -8.62 -7.71 9.66
C ILE A 175 -9.43 -7.21 10.85
N GLU A 176 -9.11 -7.66 12.06
CA GLU A 176 -9.81 -7.29 13.29
C GLU A 176 -9.50 -5.86 13.77
N GLU A 177 -8.36 -5.30 13.36
CA GLU A 177 -7.96 -3.91 13.60
C GLU A 177 -8.65 -2.90 12.68
N GLN A 178 -9.37 -3.32 11.64
CA GLN A 178 -10.03 -2.43 10.68
C GLN A 178 -10.93 -1.35 11.31
N PRO A 179 -11.74 -1.61 12.36
CA PRO A 179 -12.51 -0.56 13.02
C PRO A 179 -11.63 0.56 13.58
N ALA A 180 -10.52 0.20 14.22
CA ALA A 180 -9.56 1.15 14.79
C ALA A 180 -8.83 1.90 13.67
N ALA A 181 -8.35 1.18 12.65
CA ALA A 181 -7.68 1.80 11.50
C ALA A 181 -8.58 2.84 10.80
N VAL A 182 -9.86 2.52 10.55
CA VAL A 182 -10.83 3.46 9.97
C VAL A 182 -11.05 4.68 10.89
N ALA A 183 -11.14 4.48 12.20
CA ALA A 183 -11.29 5.57 13.16
C ALA A 183 -10.04 6.46 13.23
N ASP A 184 -8.86 5.86 13.16
CA ASP A 184 -7.57 6.54 13.18
C ASP A 184 -7.36 7.39 11.92
N THR A 185 -7.75 6.88 10.74
CA THR A 185 -7.74 7.65 9.47
C THR A 185 -8.64 8.88 9.50
N LEU A 186 -9.71 8.89 10.31
CA LEU A 186 -10.61 10.03 10.43
C LEU A 186 -10.13 11.05 11.48
N ARG A 187 -9.23 10.64 12.39
CA ARG A 187 -8.85 11.46 13.53
C ARG A 187 -8.13 12.73 13.05
N GLY A 188 -8.60 13.89 13.51
CA GLY A 188 -7.99 15.18 13.18
C GLY A 188 -8.47 15.80 11.87
N HIS A 189 -9.27 15.09 11.06
CA HIS A 189 -9.73 15.56 9.76
C HIS A 189 -11.08 16.31 9.78
N TRP A 190 -11.65 16.54 10.97
CA TRP A 190 -12.85 17.36 11.15
C TRP A 190 -12.62 18.43 12.20
N VAL A 191 -12.43 19.66 11.73
CA VAL A 191 -12.11 20.83 12.54
C VAL A 191 -13.01 21.97 12.12
N ASP A 192 -13.67 22.62 13.10
CA ASP A 192 -14.55 23.77 12.86
C ASP A 192 -15.59 23.55 11.74
N HIS A 193 -16.21 22.37 11.72
CA HIS A 193 -17.19 21.94 10.72
C HIS A 193 -16.66 21.85 9.29
N ARG A 194 -15.35 21.60 9.13
CA ARG A 194 -14.68 21.46 7.84
C ARG A 194 -13.81 20.22 7.80
N VAL A 195 -13.69 19.66 6.59
CA VAL A 195 -12.67 18.65 6.32
C VAL A 195 -11.33 19.35 6.15
N VAL A 196 -10.31 18.87 6.87
CA VAL A 196 -8.92 19.33 6.80
C VAL A 196 -8.00 18.16 6.46
N LEU A 197 -6.95 18.40 5.67
CA LEU A 197 -5.93 17.41 5.29
C LEU A 197 -4.62 17.67 6.05
N ASP A 198 -3.83 16.63 6.32
CA ASP A 198 -2.65 16.65 7.22
C ASP A 198 -1.59 17.68 6.80
N GLU A 199 -1.15 17.65 5.54
CA GLU A 199 -0.02 18.44 5.06
C GLU A 199 -0.39 19.23 3.79
N GLN A 200 -0.70 20.51 3.98
CA GLN A 200 -1.18 21.39 2.91
C GLN A 200 -0.08 22.31 2.38
N ARG A 201 0.73 21.84 1.41
CA ARG A 201 1.29 22.80 0.43
C ARG A 201 0.26 23.17 -0.64
N LEU A 202 -0.88 22.46 -0.68
CA LEU A 202 -2.03 22.78 -1.52
C LEU A 202 -3.05 23.62 -0.74
N SER A 203 -3.32 24.83 -1.21
CA SER A 203 -4.33 25.71 -0.65
C SER A 203 -5.75 25.33 -1.09
N ASP A 204 -6.77 25.85 -0.39
CA ASP A 204 -8.17 25.77 -0.85
C ASP A 204 -8.37 26.34 -2.26
N SER A 205 -7.55 27.33 -2.67
CA SER A 205 -7.59 27.86 -4.03
C SER A 205 -7.04 26.85 -5.03
N ASP A 206 -5.96 26.15 -4.67
CA ASP A 206 -5.41 25.10 -5.51
C ASP A 206 -6.44 23.99 -5.73
N LEU A 207 -7.06 23.50 -4.65
CA LEU A 207 -8.11 22.47 -4.75
C LEU A 207 -9.33 22.94 -5.58
N ARG A 208 -9.64 24.24 -5.57
CA ARG A 208 -10.74 24.80 -6.35
C ARG A 208 -10.46 24.80 -7.86
N ASP A 209 -9.22 25.05 -8.25
CA ASP A 209 -8.80 25.16 -9.66
C ASP A 209 -8.61 23.79 -10.33
N VAL A 210 -8.78 22.70 -9.58
CA VAL A 210 -8.75 21.34 -10.12
C VAL A 210 -9.97 21.11 -11.03
N ASP A 211 -9.72 20.69 -12.27
CA ASP A 211 -10.75 20.35 -13.25
C ASP A 211 -10.72 18.87 -13.68
N LYS A 212 -9.64 18.14 -13.36
CA LYS A 212 -9.47 16.72 -13.63
C LYS A 212 -8.68 16.03 -12.52
N VAL A 213 -9.05 14.80 -12.22
CA VAL A 213 -8.36 13.96 -11.22
C VAL A 213 -7.86 12.67 -11.87
N PHE A 214 -6.61 12.30 -11.58
CA PHE A 214 -6.10 10.95 -11.78
C PHE A 214 -5.87 10.30 -10.43
N ALA A 215 -6.28 9.04 -10.26
CA ALA A 215 -5.97 8.23 -9.09
C ALA A 215 -5.04 7.09 -9.55
N VAL A 216 -3.75 7.18 -9.21
CA VAL A 216 -2.69 6.28 -9.70
C VAL A 216 -2.18 5.39 -8.57
N SER A 217 -2.09 4.09 -8.82
CA SER A 217 -1.68 3.10 -7.82
C SER A 217 -1.48 1.70 -8.43
N CYS A 218 -1.06 0.73 -7.61
CA CYS A 218 -0.90 -0.66 -8.00
C CYS A 218 -1.68 -1.61 -7.07
N GLY A 219 -2.05 -2.79 -7.57
CA GLY A 219 -2.63 -3.88 -6.76
C GLY A 219 -3.89 -3.48 -5.97
N THR A 220 -3.96 -3.85 -4.68
CA THR A 220 -5.08 -3.49 -3.80
C THR A 220 -5.33 -1.98 -3.73
N SER A 221 -4.29 -1.14 -3.79
CA SER A 221 -4.47 0.33 -3.81
C SER A 221 -5.16 0.83 -5.07
N PHE A 222 -5.01 0.12 -6.21
CA PHE A 222 -5.78 0.40 -7.42
C PHE A 222 -7.28 0.12 -7.26
N HIS A 223 -7.66 -0.90 -6.49
CA HIS A 223 -9.06 -1.11 -6.16
C HIS A 223 -9.62 0.03 -5.29
N ALA A 224 -8.80 0.63 -4.42
CA ALA A 224 -9.19 1.82 -3.65
C ALA A 224 -9.33 3.05 -4.58
N ALA A 225 -8.44 3.22 -5.56
CA ALA A 225 -8.53 4.28 -6.57
C ALA A 225 -9.84 4.19 -7.39
N LEU A 226 -10.28 2.98 -7.74
CA LEU A 226 -11.56 2.77 -8.43
C LEU A 226 -12.77 3.16 -7.56
N LEU A 227 -12.69 2.95 -6.25
CA LEU A 227 -13.71 3.40 -5.30
C LEU A 227 -13.69 4.92 -5.13
N ALA A 228 -12.49 5.52 -5.03
CA ALA A 228 -12.29 6.95 -4.99
C ALA A 228 -12.94 7.64 -6.19
N LYS A 229 -12.77 7.09 -7.40
CA LYS A 229 -13.43 7.57 -8.63
C LYS A 229 -14.93 7.74 -8.44
N TYR A 230 -15.64 6.73 -7.94
CA TYR A 230 -17.09 6.82 -7.75
C TYR A 230 -17.49 7.93 -6.76
N ALA A 231 -16.76 8.07 -5.65
CA ALA A 231 -17.07 9.06 -4.63
C ALA A 231 -16.75 10.49 -5.09
N ILE A 232 -15.55 10.71 -5.65
CA ILE A 232 -15.11 12.03 -6.13
C ILE A 232 -16.01 12.49 -7.28
N GLU A 233 -16.30 11.65 -8.27
CA GLU A 233 -17.23 12.02 -9.37
C GLU A 233 -18.63 12.35 -8.83
N HIS A 234 -19.11 11.58 -7.84
CA HIS A 234 -20.43 11.80 -7.26
C HIS A 234 -20.54 13.15 -6.53
N TRP A 235 -19.52 13.51 -5.75
CA TRP A 235 -19.55 14.72 -4.91
C TRP A 235 -19.07 15.99 -5.63
N THR A 236 -18.18 15.86 -6.61
CA THR A 236 -17.50 17.01 -7.23
C THR A 236 -17.89 17.22 -8.69
N ARG A 237 -18.38 16.19 -9.38
CA ARG A 237 -18.55 16.15 -10.84
C ARG A 237 -17.26 16.33 -11.65
N LEU A 238 -16.11 16.23 -11.00
CA LEU A 238 -14.82 16.19 -11.69
C LEU A 238 -14.70 14.86 -12.45
N PRO A 239 -14.18 14.85 -13.69
CA PRO A 239 -13.73 13.62 -14.33
C PRO A 239 -12.59 13.01 -13.53
N VAL A 240 -12.72 11.72 -13.19
CA VAL A 240 -11.69 10.98 -12.46
C VAL A 240 -11.24 9.78 -13.29
N GLU A 241 -9.96 9.64 -13.56
CA GLU A 241 -9.38 8.43 -14.19
C GLU A 241 -8.61 7.65 -13.12
N ALA A 242 -8.99 6.38 -12.89
CA ALA A 242 -8.26 5.49 -12.00
C ALA A 242 -7.36 4.58 -12.85
N GLU A 243 -6.06 4.61 -12.60
CA GLU A 243 -5.07 3.97 -13.47
C GLU A 243 -4.03 3.16 -12.72
N LEU A 244 -3.59 2.08 -13.35
CA LEU A 244 -2.43 1.33 -12.92
C LEU A 244 -1.19 2.21 -13.15
N ALA A 245 -0.40 2.43 -12.10
CA ALA A 245 0.74 3.33 -12.17
C ALA A 245 1.78 2.87 -13.19
N SER A 246 1.94 1.55 -13.35
CA SER A 246 2.82 0.94 -14.36
C SER A 246 2.46 1.37 -15.79
N GLU A 247 1.18 1.61 -16.09
CA GLU A 247 0.72 2.02 -17.42
C GLU A 247 0.66 3.55 -17.60
N PHE A 248 0.49 4.26 -16.49
CA PHE A 248 0.17 5.70 -16.47
C PHE A 248 1.19 6.53 -17.26
N ARG A 249 2.49 6.35 -17.00
CA ARG A 249 3.54 7.15 -17.67
C ARG A 249 3.78 6.76 -19.13
N TYR A 250 3.46 5.52 -19.53
CA TYR A 250 3.78 4.99 -20.85
C TYR A 250 2.72 5.28 -21.91
N ARG A 251 1.58 5.85 -21.53
CA ARG A 251 0.48 6.19 -22.44
C ARG A 251 0.36 7.68 -22.78
N ASP A 252 1.35 8.49 -22.38
CA ASP A 252 1.38 9.95 -22.54
C ASP A 252 0.10 10.65 -21.99
N PRO A 253 -0.13 10.63 -20.66
CA PRO A 253 -1.32 11.23 -20.06
C PRO A 253 -1.30 12.76 -20.24
N VAL A 254 -2.48 13.34 -20.52
CA VAL A 254 -2.62 14.80 -20.62
C VAL A 254 -2.74 15.38 -19.21
N LEU A 255 -1.66 16.01 -18.76
CA LEU A 255 -1.50 16.58 -17.43
C LEU A 255 -1.16 18.07 -17.53
N ASP A 256 -1.74 18.87 -16.64
CA ASP A 256 -1.42 20.29 -16.50
C ASP A 256 -1.60 20.77 -15.05
N ARG A 257 -1.46 22.08 -14.83
CA ARG A 257 -1.58 22.70 -13.48
C ARG A 257 -2.97 22.60 -12.85
N SER A 258 -4.01 22.36 -13.65
CA SER A 258 -5.39 22.14 -13.20
C SER A 258 -5.70 20.66 -12.96
N THR A 259 -4.73 19.78 -13.23
CA THR A 259 -4.84 18.35 -12.95
C THR A 259 -4.34 18.02 -11.55
N LEU A 260 -5.15 17.25 -10.81
CA LEU A 260 -4.75 16.63 -9.54
C LEU A 260 -4.44 15.15 -9.76
N VAL A 261 -3.24 14.72 -9.41
CA VAL A 261 -2.85 13.30 -9.35
C VAL A 261 -2.87 12.86 -7.89
N ILE A 262 -3.74 11.91 -7.55
CA ILE A 262 -3.82 11.26 -6.26
C ILE A 262 -3.03 9.95 -6.36
N ALA A 263 -1.87 9.90 -5.71
CA ALA A 263 -1.04 8.70 -5.65
C ALA A 263 -1.39 7.89 -4.39
N ILE A 264 -1.86 6.66 -4.54
CA ILE A 264 -2.27 5.80 -3.42
C ILE A 264 -1.26 4.66 -3.27
N SER A 265 -0.58 4.60 -2.13
CA SER A 265 0.36 3.51 -1.82
C SER A 265 0.38 3.23 -0.32
N GLN A 266 0.34 1.97 0.08
CA GLN A 266 0.47 1.61 1.49
C GLN A 266 1.89 1.93 1.99
N SER A 267 2.91 1.46 1.28
CA SER A 267 4.31 1.61 1.67
C SER A 267 4.88 3.00 1.40
N GLY A 268 4.33 3.71 0.41
CA GLY A 268 4.89 4.97 -0.08
C GLY A 268 6.20 4.80 -0.87
N GLU A 269 6.56 3.56 -1.21
CA GLU A 269 7.84 3.17 -1.82
C GLU A 269 7.62 2.28 -3.07
N THR A 270 6.38 2.13 -3.54
CA THR A 270 6.08 1.38 -4.77
C THR A 270 6.67 2.09 -5.98
N MET A 271 7.61 1.45 -6.69
CA MET A 271 8.41 2.09 -7.74
C MET A 271 7.55 2.67 -8.87
N ASP A 272 6.62 1.89 -9.44
CA ASP A 272 5.71 2.36 -10.49
C ASP A 272 4.90 3.60 -10.06
N THR A 273 4.39 3.61 -8.82
CA THR A 273 3.62 4.74 -8.28
C THR A 273 4.50 5.97 -8.06
N LEU A 274 5.73 5.77 -7.58
CA LEU A 274 6.70 6.83 -7.42
C LEU A 274 7.06 7.48 -8.77
N GLU A 275 7.27 6.66 -9.80
CA GLU A 275 7.57 7.14 -11.14
C GLU A 275 6.38 7.86 -11.78
N ALA A 276 5.15 7.41 -11.50
CA ALA A 276 3.95 8.15 -11.89
C ALA A 276 3.86 9.53 -11.20
N VAL A 277 4.26 9.63 -9.93
CA VAL A 277 4.34 10.90 -9.19
C VAL A 277 5.35 11.84 -9.84
N ARG A 278 6.56 11.36 -10.13
CA ARG A 278 7.62 12.15 -10.79
C ARG A 278 7.17 12.66 -12.15
N HIS A 279 6.62 11.77 -12.97
CA HIS A 279 6.09 12.11 -14.28
C HIS A 279 5.01 13.20 -14.20
N ALA A 280 4.08 13.09 -13.25
CA ALA A 280 3.04 14.09 -13.05
C ALA A 280 3.61 15.48 -12.69
N LYS A 281 4.62 15.51 -11.82
CA LYS A 281 5.27 16.76 -11.41
C LYS A 281 6.09 17.40 -12.52
N ASP A 282 6.75 16.60 -13.35
CA ASP A 282 7.45 17.10 -14.53
C ASP A 282 6.50 17.83 -15.48
N GLN A 283 5.29 17.29 -15.64
CA GLN A 283 4.17 17.89 -16.40
C GLN A 283 3.42 19.01 -15.66
N LYS A 284 3.88 19.39 -14.45
CA LYS A 284 3.31 20.47 -13.62
C LYS A 284 1.92 20.19 -13.06
N ALA A 285 1.48 18.93 -13.04
CA ALA A 285 0.31 18.54 -12.28
C ALA A 285 0.57 18.63 -10.78
N ARG A 286 -0.51 18.85 -10.02
CA ARG A 286 -0.48 18.82 -8.55
C ARG A 286 -0.55 17.38 -8.09
N VAL A 287 0.24 17.00 -7.10
CA VAL A 287 0.25 15.64 -6.56
C VAL A 287 -0.16 15.62 -5.10
N LEU A 288 -1.13 14.77 -4.77
CA LEU A 288 -1.52 14.43 -3.40
C LEU A 288 -1.25 12.95 -3.15
N ALA A 289 -0.44 12.62 -2.14
CA ALA A 289 -0.22 11.25 -1.72
C ALA A 289 -1.22 10.81 -0.64
N ILE A 290 -1.76 9.60 -0.78
CA ILE A 290 -2.42 8.86 0.29
C ILE A 290 -1.49 7.72 0.68
N CYS A 291 -0.94 7.77 1.90
CA CYS A 291 0.12 6.87 2.34
C CYS A 291 -0.10 6.38 3.78
N ASN A 292 0.37 5.18 4.12
CA ASN A 292 0.37 4.71 5.51
C ASN A 292 1.72 4.94 6.21
N THR A 293 2.82 4.94 5.45
CA THR A 293 4.17 5.05 6.00
C THR A 293 4.65 6.51 6.00
N ASN A 294 4.93 7.04 7.20
CA ASN A 294 5.53 8.35 7.37
C ASN A 294 6.98 8.35 6.86
N GLY A 295 7.39 9.46 6.24
CA GLY A 295 8.76 9.62 5.73
C GLY A 295 9.10 8.84 4.46
N ALA A 296 8.11 8.13 3.89
CA ALA A 296 8.28 7.41 2.65
C ALA A 296 8.50 8.35 1.45
N GLN A 297 9.04 7.82 0.36
CA GLN A 297 9.44 8.60 -0.79
C GLN A 297 8.27 9.31 -1.51
N ILE A 298 7.17 8.61 -1.77
CA ILE A 298 5.99 9.16 -2.44
C ILE A 298 5.42 10.39 -1.71
N PRO A 299 5.15 10.35 -0.38
CA PRO A 299 4.78 11.54 0.39
C PRO A 299 5.72 12.73 0.23
N ARG A 300 7.03 12.50 0.35
CA ARG A 300 8.04 13.58 0.30
C ARG A 300 8.07 14.27 -1.05
N GLU A 301 7.98 13.48 -2.12
CA GLU A 301 7.95 13.99 -3.49
C GLU A 301 6.59 14.60 -3.87
N SER A 302 5.53 14.42 -3.09
CA SER A 302 4.18 14.96 -3.37
C SER A 302 3.99 16.39 -2.85
N ASP A 303 3.00 17.11 -3.38
CA ASP A 303 2.70 18.49 -2.95
C ASP A 303 1.84 18.53 -1.68
N ALA A 304 0.96 17.54 -1.51
CA ALA A 304 0.22 17.31 -0.28
C ALA A 304 0.23 15.84 0.10
N VAL A 305 -0.03 15.55 1.37
CA VAL A 305 -0.12 14.19 1.89
C VAL A 305 -1.32 14.08 2.82
N LEU A 306 -2.01 12.94 2.74
CA LEU A 306 -2.94 12.48 3.76
C LEU A 306 -2.50 11.10 4.23
N TYR A 307 -2.12 10.99 5.50
CA TYR A 307 -1.68 9.74 6.07
C TYR A 307 -2.87 8.92 6.58
N THR A 308 -2.87 7.62 6.31
CA THR A 308 -3.99 6.76 6.72
C THR A 308 -3.97 6.42 8.20
N HIS A 309 -2.82 6.52 8.87
CA HIS A 309 -2.66 6.21 10.30
C HIS A 309 -3.19 4.82 10.70
N ALA A 310 -3.18 3.84 9.79
CA ALA A 310 -3.72 2.49 10.05
C ALA A 310 -2.78 1.61 10.92
N GLY A 311 -1.66 2.18 11.37
CA GLY A 311 -0.56 1.45 12.02
C GLY A 311 0.21 0.55 11.04
N PRO A 312 1.24 -0.15 11.53
CA PRO A 312 2.01 -1.08 10.69
C PRO A 312 1.13 -2.23 10.20
N GLU A 313 1.31 -2.62 8.93
CA GLU A 313 0.66 -3.78 8.32
C GLU A 313 1.75 -4.75 7.86
N ILE A 314 1.86 -5.88 8.55
CA ILE A 314 2.92 -6.87 8.43
C ILE A 314 2.54 -7.98 7.44
N GLY A 315 1.27 -8.39 7.42
CA GLY A 315 0.77 -9.38 6.45
C GLY A 315 0.97 -8.89 5.02
N VAL A 316 1.49 -9.73 4.12
CA VAL A 316 1.78 -9.31 2.73
C VAL A 316 0.51 -8.81 2.03
N ALA A 317 -0.60 -9.53 2.17
CA ALA A 317 -1.88 -9.12 1.61
C ALA A 317 -2.48 -7.95 2.40
N ALA A 318 -2.72 -6.82 1.72
CA ALA A 318 -3.34 -5.65 2.33
C ALA A 318 -4.77 -5.95 2.84
N THR A 319 -5.09 -5.44 4.03
CA THR A 319 -6.41 -5.56 4.68
C THR A 319 -6.84 -4.21 5.26
N LYS A 320 -6.37 -3.84 6.46
CA LYS A 320 -6.71 -2.57 7.11
C LYS A 320 -6.27 -1.35 6.34
N THR A 321 -5.15 -1.45 5.63
CA THR A 321 -4.66 -0.34 4.80
C THR A 321 -5.56 -0.12 3.59
N PHE A 322 -6.24 -1.15 3.07
CA PHE A 322 -7.22 -0.99 2.00
C PHE A 322 -8.45 -0.20 2.48
N THR A 323 -9.04 -0.58 3.62
CA THR A 323 -10.19 0.16 4.18
C THR A 323 -9.81 1.59 4.57
N ALA A 324 -8.61 1.78 5.11
CA ALA A 324 -8.09 3.11 5.44
C ALA A 324 -7.87 3.96 4.18
N GLN A 325 -7.33 3.38 3.09
CA GLN A 325 -7.18 4.06 1.80
C GLN A 325 -8.51 4.51 1.19
N ILE A 326 -9.58 3.72 1.34
CA ILE A 326 -10.93 4.13 0.92
C ILE A 326 -11.37 5.37 1.71
N VAL A 327 -11.26 5.35 3.03
CA VAL A 327 -11.65 6.47 3.91
C VAL A 327 -10.83 7.72 3.60
N ALA A 328 -9.52 7.57 3.48
CA ALA A 328 -8.60 8.63 3.09
C ALA A 328 -8.97 9.25 1.74
N SER A 329 -9.26 8.44 0.74
CA SER A 329 -9.69 8.90 -0.59
C SER A 329 -11.02 9.66 -0.52
N TYR A 330 -11.91 9.25 0.39
CA TYR A 330 -13.19 9.92 0.61
C TYR A 330 -13.02 11.26 1.33
N LEU A 331 -12.09 11.36 2.29
CA LEU A 331 -11.71 12.65 2.88
C LEU A 331 -11.17 13.63 1.82
N VAL A 332 -10.31 13.16 0.91
CA VAL A 332 -9.82 13.97 -0.22
C VAL A 332 -10.99 14.41 -1.11
N GLY A 333 -11.92 13.51 -1.44
CA GLY A 333 -13.11 13.84 -2.21
C GLY A 333 -14.02 14.88 -1.55
N LEU A 334 -14.21 14.81 -0.23
CA LEU A 334 -14.97 15.80 0.52
C LEU A 334 -14.22 17.14 0.62
N ALA A 335 -12.91 17.14 0.78
CA ALA A 335 -12.09 18.35 0.75
C ALA A 335 -12.18 19.06 -0.61
N LEU A 336 -12.14 18.30 -1.72
CA LEU A 336 -12.37 18.83 -3.07
C LEU A 336 -13.79 19.41 -3.23
N ALA A 337 -14.81 18.69 -2.77
CA ALA A 337 -16.20 19.16 -2.84
C ALA A 337 -16.41 20.45 -2.04
N GLN A 338 -15.78 20.55 -0.87
CA GLN A 338 -15.78 21.72 0.01
C GLN A 338 -15.08 22.92 -0.67
N ALA A 339 -13.86 22.74 -1.16
CA ALA A 339 -13.08 23.82 -1.78
C ALA A 339 -13.74 24.39 -3.05
N ARG A 340 -14.39 23.51 -3.81
CA ARG A 340 -15.13 23.85 -5.04
C ARG A 340 -16.56 24.34 -4.80
N GLY A 341 -17.09 24.17 -3.58
CA GLY A 341 -18.46 24.53 -3.26
C GLY A 341 -19.52 23.71 -4.01
N THR A 342 -19.20 22.48 -4.42
CA THR A 342 -20.19 21.58 -5.06
C THR A 342 -21.10 20.88 -4.07
N LYS A 343 -20.74 20.91 -2.79
CA LYS A 343 -21.58 20.54 -1.66
C LYS A 343 -21.65 21.69 -0.66
N TYR A 344 -22.82 21.92 -0.09
CA TYR A 344 -22.97 22.88 1.00
C TYR A 344 -22.35 22.34 2.31
N PRO A 345 -21.97 23.21 3.27
CA PRO A 345 -21.33 22.77 4.51
C PRO A 345 -22.13 21.74 5.34
N ASP A 346 -23.46 21.82 5.32
CA ASP A 346 -24.35 20.86 5.99
C ASP A 346 -24.35 19.50 5.27
N GLU A 347 -24.25 19.48 3.94
CA GLU A 347 -24.07 18.25 3.19
C GLU A 347 -22.72 17.61 3.48
N VAL A 348 -21.63 18.38 3.46
CA VAL A 348 -20.28 17.87 3.84
C VAL A 348 -20.30 17.30 5.26
N SER A 349 -20.95 17.99 6.20
CA SER A 349 -21.13 17.51 7.57
C SER A 349 -21.88 16.18 7.65
N ARG A 350 -22.91 16.01 6.82
CA ARG A 350 -23.66 14.74 6.73
C ARG A 350 -22.80 13.60 6.19
N GLU A 351 -22.09 13.80 5.07
CA GLU A 351 -21.23 12.75 4.50
C GLU A 351 -20.09 12.39 5.47
N TYR A 352 -19.52 13.37 6.17
CA TYR A 352 -18.50 13.12 7.21
C TYR A 352 -19.08 12.34 8.39
N ALA A 353 -20.29 12.67 8.84
CA ALA A 353 -20.95 11.94 9.93
C ALA A 353 -21.21 10.47 9.54
N GLU A 354 -21.58 10.20 8.28
CA GLU A 354 -21.71 8.84 7.76
C GLU A 354 -20.37 8.09 7.77
N LEU A 355 -19.28 8.74 7.35
CA LEU A 355 -17.91 8.20 7.48
C LEU A 355 -17.53 7.91 8.94
N ALA A 356 -17.82 8.84 9.85
CA ALA A 356 -17.53 8.71 11.28
C ALA A 356 -18.32 7.58 11.97
N ALA A 357 -19.43 7.12 11.38
CA ALA A 357 -20.18 5.97 11.86
C ALA A 357 -19.60 4.62 11.38
N MET A 358 -18.73 4.63 10.37
CA MET A 358 -18.21 3.39 9.76
C MET A 358 -17.38 2.50 10.68
N PRO A 359 -16.56 2.99 11.63
CA PRO A 359 -15.89 2.12 12.60
C PRO A 359 -16.85 1.14 13.29
N ALA A 360 -18.03 1.61 13.71
CA ALA A 360 -19.04 0.78 14.36
C ALA A 360 -19.66 -0.25 13.39
N ALA A 361 -19.89 0.13 12.13
CA ALA A 361 -20.43 -0.78 11.12
C ALA A 361 -19.40 -1.87 10.72
N VAL A 362 -18.12 -1.52 10.64
CA VAL A 362 -17.02 -2.46 10.43
C VAL A 362 -16.94 -3.44 11.60
N ALA A 363 -17.01 -2.95 12.85
CA ALA A 363 -17.03 -3.79 14.05
C ALA A 363 -18.23 -4.77 14.05
N ALA A 364 -19.44 -4.27 13.76
CA ALA A 364 -20.64 -5.11 13.67
C ALA A 364 -20.53 -6.19 12.58
N THR A 365 -19.78 -5.93 11.50
CA THR A 365 -19.51 -6.94 10.46
C THR A 365 -18.56 -8.04 10.97
N LEU A 366 -17.55 -7.66 11.75
CA LEU A 366 -16.62 -8.60 12.38
C LEU A 366 -17.31 -9.51 13.41
N ASP A 367 -18.32 -9.01 14.12
CA ASP A 367 -19.12 -9.84 15.04
C ASP A 367 -19.82 -11.02 14.33
N GLY A 368 -20.18 -10.85 13.06
CA GLY A 368 -20.85 -11.86 12.23
C GLY A 368 -19.91 -12.79 11.43
N ILE A 369 -18.60 -12.72 11.66
CA ILE A 369 -17.61 -13.21 10.70
C ILE A 369 -17.45 -14.74 10.65
N GLU A 370 -17.96 -15.47 11.64
CA GLU A 370 -17.84 -16.94 11.70
C GLU A 370 -18.52 -17.64 10.51
N ALA A 371 -19.59 -17.06 9.97
CA ALA A 371 -20.23 -17.57 8.76
C ALA A 371 -19.25 -17.54 7.56
N ALA A 372 -18.49 -16.45 7.42
CA ALA A 372 -17.47 -16.31 6.39
C ALA A 372 -16.31 -17.30 6.62
N ARG A 373 -15.92 -17.54 7.88
CA ARG A 373 -14.87 -18.52 8.21
C ARG A 373 -15.28 -19.94 7.86
N SER A 374 -16.49 -20.33 8.25
CA SER A 374 -17.05 -21.64 7.94
C SER A 374 -17.15 -21.85 6.42
N LEU A 375 -17.59 -20.83 5.70
CA LEU A 375 -17.65 -20.87 4.25
C LEU A 375 -16.26 -20.97 3.59
N GLY A 376 -15.26 -20.24 4.10
CA GLY A 376 -13.88 -20.37 3.61
C GLY A 376 -13.36 -21.80 3.70
N ARG A 377 -13.65 -22.51 4.80
CA ARG A 377 -13.31 -23.93 4.95
C ARG A 377 -14.06 -24.84 3.97
N GLU A 378 -15.35 -24.59 3.72
CA GLU A 378 -16.16 -25.33 2.74
C GLU A 378 -15.62 -25.16 1.31
N LEU A 379 -15.18 -23.94 0.97
CA LEU A 379 -14.72 -23.61 -0.37
C LEU A 379 -13.25 -24.00 -0.64
N ALA A 380 -12.54 -24.54 0.34
CA ALA A 380 -11.11 -24.85 0.26
C ALA A 380 -10.74 -25.76 -0.92
N ASP A 381 -11.60 -26.72 -1.27
CA ASP A 381 -11.35 -27.68 -2.35
C ASP A 381 -11.77 -27.17 -3.74
N SER A 382 -12.31 -25.94 -3.82
CA SER A 382 -12.76 -25.35 -5.09
C SER A 382 -11.59 -25.09 -6.04
N ARG A 383 -11.74 -25.43 -7.32
CA ARG A 383 -10.70 -25.18 -8.32
C ARG A 383 -10.62 -23.72 -8.74
N ALA A 384 -11.78 -23.07 -8.83
CA ALA A 384 -11.92 -21.67 -9.17
C ALA A 384 -13.08 -21.05 -8.40
N ILE A 385 -13.03 -19.75 -8.19
CA ILE A 385 -14.12 -18.95 -7.62
C ILE A 385 -14.26 -17.68 -8.45
N LEU A 386 -15.48 -17.39 -8.91
CA LEU A 386 -15.76 -16.15 -9.62
C LEU A 386 -16.35 -15.11 -8.67
N PHE A 387 -16.07 -13.84 -8.92
CA PHE A 387 -16.57 -12.72 -8.14
C PHE A 387 -17.38 -11.78 -9.03
N LEU A 388 -18.57 -11.37 -8.58
CA LEU A 388 -19.44 -10.46 -9.31
C LEU A 388 -19.79 -9.25 -8.46
N GLY A 389 -19.74 -8.10 -9.11
CA GLY A 389 -20.19 -6.85 -8.51
C GLY A 389 -20.69 -5.87 -9.55
N ARG A 390 -21.37 -4.82 -9.09
CA ARG A 390 -21.74 -3.66 -9.91
C ARG A 390 -21.43 -2.38 -9.14
N HIS A 391 -21.04 -1.34 -9.88
CA HIS A 391 -20.67 -0.06 -9.27
C HIS A 391 -19.57 -0.28 -8.21
N VAL A 392 -19.79 0.13 -6.97
CA VAL A 392 -18.82 0.00 -5.87
C VAL A 392 -18.55 -1.46 -5.49
N GLY A 393 -19.50 -2.37 -5.79
CA GLY A 393 -19.30 -3.79 -5.58
C GLY A 393 -18.32 -4.43 -6.57
N TYR A 394 -18.05 -3.81 -7.73
CA TYR A 394 -17.11 -4.36 -8.70
C TYR A 394 -15.65 -4.26 -8.23
N PRO A 395 -15.16 -3.10 -7.73
CA PRO A 395 -13.85 -3.04 -7.07
C PRO A 395 -13.73 -3.98 -5.86
N VAL A 396 -14.79 -4.15 -5.07
CA VAL A 396 -14.81 -5.11 -3.95
C VAL A 396 -14.68 -6.55 -4.44
N ALA A 397 -15.37 -6.90 -5.54
CA ALA A 397 -15.24 -8.20 -6.18
C ALA A 397 -13.81 -8.45 -6.70
N MET A 398 -13.18 -7.44 -7.32
CA MET A 398 -11.78 -7.52 -7.75
C MET A 398 -10.82 -7.70 -6.58
N GLU A 399 -11.05 -7.01 -5.46
CA GLU A 399 -10.25 -7.16 -4.26
C GLU A 399 -10.38 -8.58 -3.67
N GLY A 400 -11.59 -9.13 -3.56
CA GLY A 400 -11.80 -10.51 -3.11
C GLY A 400 -11.09 -11.54 -4.00
N ALA A 401 -11.17 -11.36 -5.32
CA ALA A 401 -10.46 -12.21 -6.27
C ALA A 401 -8.93 -12.08 -6.12
N LEU A 402 -8.41 -10.88 -5.88
CA LEU A 402 -6.99 -10.64 -5.65
C LEU A 402 -6.51 -11.34 -4.38
N LYS A 403 -7.22 -11.19 -3.24
CA LYS A 403 -6.86 -11.86 -1.98
C LYS A 403 -6.77 -13.38 -2.13
N LEU A 404 -7.69 -14.01 -2.88
CA LEU A 404 -7.61 -15.45 -3.14
C LEU A 404 -6.43 -15.86 -4.02
N LYS A 405 -6.10 -15.06 -5.03
CA LYS A 405 -4.92 -15.32 -5.86
C LYS A 405 -3.64 -15.23 -5.04
N GLU A 406 -3.53 -14.21 -4.18
CA GLU A 406 -2.36 -13.97 -3.32
C GLU A 406 -2.18 -15.06 -2.26
N LEU A 407 -3.25 -15.40 -1.53
CA LEU A 407 -3.14 -16.23 -0.32
C LEU A 407 -3.35 -17.73 -0.60
N ALA A 408 -4.31 -18.06 -1.46
CA ALA A 408 -4.76 -19.43 -1.68
C ALA A 408 -4.27 -20.04 -3.00
N TYR A 409 -3.54 -19.27 -3.81
CA TYR A 409 -3.08 -19.62 -5.18
C TYR A 409 -4.21 -20.21 -6.02
N MET A 410 -5.44 -19.74 -5.78
CA MET A 410 -6.63 -20.23 -6.44
C MET A 410 -6.89 -19.39 -7.69
N HIS A 411 -7.43 -20.03 -8.73
CA HIS A 411 -7.92 -19.28 -9.86
C HIS A 411 -9.16 -18.49 -9.44
N ALA A 412 -8.98 -17.20 -9.20
CA ALA A 412 -10.05 -16.29 -8.83
C ALA A 412 -10.08 -15.09 -9.76
N GLU A 413 -11.26 -14.82 -10.31
CA GLU A 413 -11.48 -13.76 -11.29
C GLU A 413 -12.76 -12.99 -10.97
N ALA A 414 -12.72 -11.68 -11.19
CA ALA A 414 -13.82 -10.79 -10.90
C ALA A 414 -14.36 -10.17 -12.19
N PHE A 415 -15.68 -10.07 -12.28
CA PHE A 415 -16.36 -9.45 -13.41
C PHE A 415 -17.34 -8.39 -12.94
N ALA A 416 -17.42 -7.30 -13.70
CA ALA A 416 -18.57 -6.42 -13.63
C ALA A 416 -19.78 -7.25 -14.09
N ALA A 417 -20.81 -7.39 -13.25
CA ALA A 417 -21.85 -8.39 -13.49
C ALA A 417 -22.64 -8.17 -14.80
N GLY A 418 -22.63 -6.93 -15.32
CA GLY A 418 -23.19 -6.64 -16.65
C GLY A 418 -22.45 -7.32 -17.80
N GLU A 419 -21.14 -7.53 -17.65
CA GLU A 419 -20.28 -8.14 -18.67
C GLU A 419 -20.39 -9.67 -18.69
N LEU A 420 -21.05 -10.28 -17.70
CA LEU A 420 -21.13 -11.73 -17.59
C LEU A 420 -21.68 -12.37 -18.89
N LYS A 421 -22.69 -11.77 -19.51
CA LYS A 421 -23.29 -12.28 -20.77
C LYS A 421 -22.42 -12.09 -22.01
N HIS A 422 -21.35 -11.30 -21.91
CA HIS A 422 -20.48 -10.97 -23.03
C HIS A 422 -19.31 -11.97 -23.18
N GLY A 423 -19.43 -13.16 -22.58
CA GLY A 423 -18.45 -14.24 -22.68
C GLY A 423 -18.30 -15.04 -21.37
N PRO A 424 -18.02 -14.38 -20.23
CA PRO A 424 -17.69 -15.06 -18.96
C PRO A 424 -18.74 -16.03 -18.43
N ILE A 425 -20.03 -15.85 -18.80
CA ILE A 425 -21.11 -16.78 -18.41
C ILE A 425 -20.86 -18.22 -18.90
N ALA A 426 -20.03 -18.41 -19.93
CA ALA A 426 -19.67 -19.73 -20.44
C ALA A 426 -18.81 -20.54 -19.44
N LEU A 427 -18.20 -19.88 -18.45
CA LEU A 427 -17.46 -20.55 -17.37
C LEU A 427 -18.40 -21.16 -16.31
N ILE A 428 -19.67 -20.75 -16.27
CA ILE A 428 -20.60 -21.22 -15.24
C ILE A 428 -20.95 -22.69 -15.49
N GLU A 429 -20.65 -23.52 -14.51
CA GLU A 429 -20.98 -24.94 -14.46
C GLU A 429 -21.55 -25.33 -13.10
N GLU A 430 -22.12 -26.54 -13.03
CA GLU A 430 -22.68 -27.09 -11.80
C GLU A 430 -21.63 -27.12 -10.69
N GLY A 431 -21.92 -26.44 -9.59
CA GLY A 431 -21.06 -26.42 -8.42
C GLY A 431 -20.02 -25.31 -8.38
N LEU A 432 -19.81 -24.55 -9.45
CA LEU A 432 -18.84 -23.46 -9.47
C LEU A 432 -19.23 -22.38 -8.46
N PRO A 433 -18.38 -22.04 -7.46
CA PRO A 433 -18.67 -20.98 -6.53
C PRO A 433 -18.61 -19.61 -7.21
N VAL A 434 -19.66 -18.81 -6.99
CA VAL A 434 -19.72 -17.42 -7.46
C VAL A 434 -20.09 -16.52 -6.28
N VAL A 435 -19.15 -15.68 -5.87
CA VAL A 435 -19.33 -14.69 -4.82
C VAL A 435 -19.90 -13.41 -5.42
N VAL A 436 -20.97 -12.89 -4.84
CA VAL A 436 -21.71 -11.75 -5.39
C VAL A 436 -21.87 -10.66 -4.34
N VAL A 437 -21.39 -9.45 -4.64
CA VAL A 437 -21.53 -8.27 -3.77
C VAL A 437 -22.76 -7.47 -4.20
N MET A 438 -23.82 -7.53 -3.39
CA MET A 438 -25.12 -6.93 -3.72
C MET A 438 -25.19 -5.44 -3.41
N PRO A 439 -25.55 -4.56 -4.37
CA PRO A 439 -25.91 -3.18 -4.07
C PRO A 439 -27.10 -3.11 -3.11
N SER A 440 -27.19 -2.08 -2.28
CA SER A 440 -28.34 -1.91 -1.37
C SER A 440 -29.68 -1.85 -2.14
N PRO A 441 -30.71 -2.61 -1.71
CA PRO A 441 -32.04 -2.55 -2.30
C PRO A 441 -32.71 -1.18 -2.12
N LYS A 442 -32.34 -0.44 -1.06
CA LYS A 442 -32.85 0.92 -0.78
C LYS A 442 -32.03 2.00 -1.46
N GLY A 443 -30.70 1.92 -1.36
CA GLY A 443 -29.79 2.95 -1.88
C GLY A 443 -29.59 2.92 -3.40
N ARG A 444 -29.76 1.75 -4.04
CA ARG A 444 -29.54 1.53 -5.48
C ARG A 444 -30.49 0.47 -6.06
N ALA A 445 -31.79 0.58 -5.79
CA ALA A 445 -32.83 -0.38 -6.21
C ALA A 445 -32.71 -0.86 -7.67
N VAL A 446 -32.39 0.03 -8.61
CA VAL A 446 -32.23 -0.32 -10.03
C VAL A 446 -31.00 -1.21 -10.27
N LEU A 447 -29.87 -0.93 -9.61
CA LEU A 447 -28.66 -1.76 -9.74
C LEU A 447 -28.83 -3.08 -9.03
N HIS A 448 -29.48 -3.07 -7.86
CA HIS A 448 -29.85 -4.26 -7.11
C HIS A 448 -30.69 -5.20 -7.99
N ALA A 449 -31.81 -4.71 -8.56
CA ALA A 449 -32.68 -5.52 -9.41
C ALA A 449 -31.95 -6.10 -10.65
N LYS A 450 -31.03 -5.33 -11.25
CA LYS A 450 -30.19 -5.82 -12.37
C LYS A 450 -29.24 -6.93 -11.92
N LEU A 451 -28.61 -6.81 -10.74
CA LEU A 451 -27.72 -7.84 -10.23
C LEU A 451 -28.49 -9.08 -9.79
N LEU A 452 -29.67 -8.93 -9.20
CA LEU A 452 -30.57 -10.03 -8.87
C LEU A 452 -30.92 -10.88 -10.11
N SER A 453 -31.20 -10.21 -11.25
CA SER A 453 -31.38 -10.89 -12.53
C SER A 453 -30.13 -11.66 -12.97
N ASN A 454 -28.93 -11.13 -12.74
CA ASN A 454 -27.69 -11.84 -13.04
C ASN A 454 -27.48 -13.06 -12.14
N ILE A 455 -27.81 -12.96 -10.84
CA ILE A 455 -27.75 -14.11 -9.91
C ILE A 455 -28.70 -15.21 -10.36
N GLN A 456 -29.96 -14.88 -10.69
CA GLN A 456 -30.94 -15.85 -11.19
C GLN A 456 -30.41 -16.65 -12.39
N GLU A 457 -29.70 -15.97 -13.29
CA GLU A 457 -29.15 -16.59 -14.50
C GLU A 457 -28.02 -17.58 -14.19
N ILE A 458 -27.11 -17.27 -13.27
CA ILE A 458 -26.02 -18.17 -12.90
C ILE A 458 -26.52 -19.32 -12.03
N THR A 459 -27.48 -19.08 -11.13
CA THR A 459 -28.10 -20.13 -10.32
C THR A 459 -28.84 -21.12 -11.21
N ALA A 460 -29.56 -20.65 -12.23
CA ALA A 460 -30.23 -21.52 -13.22
C ALA A 460 -29.25 -22.38 -14.05
N ARG A 461 -27.94 -22.09 -14.00
CA ARG A 461 -26.86 -22.82 -14.66
C ARG A 461 -26.02 -23.66 -13.69
N GLY A 462 -26.47 -23.79 -12.44
CA GLY A 462 -25.82 -24.64 -11.44
C GLY A 462 -24.76 -23.96 -10.58
N ALA A 463 -24.61 -22.63 -10.68
CA ALA A 463 -23.64 -21.90 -9.85
C ALA A 463 -23.96 -22.03 -8.35
N HIS A 464 -22.94 -22.26 -7.53
CA HIS A 464 -23.01 -22.15 -6.08
C HIS A 464 -22.85 -20.71 -5.65
N THR A 465 -23.96 -20.01 -5.45
CA THR A 465 -23.97 -18.57 -5.17
C THR A 465 -23.72 -18.27 -3.70
N VAL A 466 -22.67 -17.49 -3.45
CA VAL A 466 -22.37 -16.86 -2.16
C VAL A 466 -22.74 -15.40 -2.29
N VAL A 467 -23.74 -14.93 -1.57
CA VAL A 467 -24.24 -13.56 -1.70
C VAL A 467 -23.89 -12.75 -0.46
N ILE A 468 -23.20 -11.63 -0.64
CA ILE A 468 -22.98 -10.61 0.39
C ILE A 468 -24.02 -9.53 0.19
N ALA A 469 -24.91 -9.32 1.16
CA ALA A 469 -26.03 -8.39 1.05
C ALA A 469 -26.27 -7.60 2.33
N GLU A 470 -26.98 -6.47 2.19
CA GLU A 470 -27.47 -5.68 3.32
C GLU A 470 -28.39 -6.53 4.20
N GLU A 471 -28.24 -6.42 5.53
CA GLU A 471 -29.12 -7.07 6.51
C GLU A 471 -30.61 -6.79 6.21
N GLY A 472 -31.41 -7.87 6.17
CA GLY A 472 -32.84 -7.79 5.88
C GLY A 472 -33.20 -7.70 4.40
N ASP A 473 -32.26 -7.91 3.48
CA ASP A 473 -32.56 -8.10 2.05
C ASP A 473 -33.10 -9.51 1.76
N GLU A 474 -34.41 -9.70 1.98
CA GLU A 474 -35.09 -10.97 1.73
C GLU A 474 -35.15 -11.35 0.24
N THR A 475 -34.89 -10.41 -0.67
CA THR A 475 -35.05 -10.65 -2.12
C THR A 475 -33.97 -11.55 -2.70
N VAL A 476 -32.79 -11.62 -2.06
CA VAL A 476 -31.66 -12.44 -2.51
C VAL A 476 -31.70 -13.87 -1.96
N ARG A 477 -32.41 -14.09 -0.84
CA ARG A 477 -32.46 -15.36 -0.11
C ARG A 477 -32.82 -16.57 -0.98
N PRO A 478 -33.77 -16.49 -1.94
CA PRO A 478 -34.10 -17.62 -2.82
C PRO A 478 -32.97 -18.00 -3.79
N PHE A 479 -32.01 -17.11 -4.02
CA PHE A 479 -30.94 -17.26 -5.01
C PHE A 479 -29.56 -17.33 -4.38
N ALA A 480 -29.48 -17.33 -3.05
CA ALA A 480 -28.25 -17.44 -2.28
C ALA A 480 -28.15 -18.85 -1.69
N ARG A 481 -27.18 -19.64 -2.14
CA ARG A 481 -26.83 -20.89 -1.44
C ARG A 481 -26.26 -20.57 -0.06
N HIS A 482 -25.41 -19.54 -0.01
CA HIS A 482 -24.87 -18.96 1.20
C HIS A 482 -25.16 -17.46 1.20
N LEU A 483 -25.68 -16.94 2.30
CA LEU A 483 -25.97 -15.52 2.49
C LEU A 483 -25.10 -14.98 3.63
N LEU A 484 -24.32 -13.95 3.35
CA LEU A 484 -23.51 -13.21 4.31
C LEU A 484 -24.11 -11.81 4.43
N GLU A 485 -24.73 -11.54 5.56
CA GLU A 485 -25.36 -10.25 5.83
C GLU A 485 -24.33 -9.26 6.38
N VAL A 486 -24.37 -8.04 5.87
CA VAL A 486 -23.56 -6.90 6.35
C VAL A 486 -24.47 -5.73 6.73
N PRO A 487 -24.05 -4.84 7.66
CA PRO A 487 -24.88 -3.72 8.08
C PRO A 487 -25.32 -2.82 6.92
N ALA A 488 -26.53 -2.26 7.05
CA ALA A 488 -27.05 -1.27 6.12
C ALA A 488 -26.30 0.06 6.24
N VAL A 489 -25.53 0.40 5.20
CA VAL A 489 -24.73 1.63 5.12
C VAL A 489 -24.94 2.33 3.77
N PRO A 490 -24.61 3.64 3.67
CA PRO A 490 -24.68 4.35 2.40
C PRO A 490 -23.91 3.63 1.30
N THR A 491 -24.43 3.69 0.06
CA THR A 491 -23.87 2.91 -1.06
C THR A 491 -22.38 3.14 -1.27
N LEU A 492 -21.90 4.39 -1.19
CA LEU A 492 -20.48 4.68 -1.37
C LEU A 492 -19.61 4.10 -0.24
N LEU A 493 -20.17 3.88 0.96
CA LEU A 493 -19.46 3.37 2.13
C LEU A 493 -19.56 1.85 2.29
N GLN A 494 -20.47 1.18 1.57
CA GLN A 494 -20.62 -0.27 1.55
C GLN A 494 -19.32 -1.07 1.37
N PRO A 495 -18.34 -0.63 0.53
CA PRO A 495 -17.07 -1.34 0.41
C PRO A 495 -16.35 -1.61 1.74
N LEU A 496 -16.50 -0.73 2.73
CA LEU A 496 -15.85 -0.87 4.03
C LEU A 496 -16.39 -2.05 4.84
N VAL A 497 -17.65 -2.45 4.63
CA VAL A 497 -18.25 -3.63 5.30
C VAL A 497 -18.23 -4.87 4.42
N SER A 498 -18.44 -4.72 3.11
CA SER A 498 -18.53 -5.86 2.18
C SER A 498 -17.19 -6.52 1.83
N THR A 499 -16.06 -5.84 2.07
CA THR A 499 -14.73 -6.42 1.85
C THR A 499 -14.30 -7.38 2.96
N ILE A 500 -14.77 -7.17 4.20
CA ILE A 500 -14.34 -7.93 5.39
C ILE A 500 -14.62 -9.43 5.24
N PRO A 501 -15.83 -9.88 4.84
CA PRO A 501 -16.07 -11.31 4.64
C PRO A 501 -15.17 -11.92 3.57
N LEU A 502 -14.79 -11.16 2.54
CA LEU A 502 -13.93 -11.64 1.46
C LEU A 502 -12.49 -11.87 1.92
N GLN A 503 -11.94 -10.95 2.72
CA GLN A 503 -10.63 -11.10 3.33
C GLN A 503 -10.58 -12.37 4.21
N VAL A 504 -11.63 -12.60 5.01
CA VAL A 504 -11.73 -13.76 5.89
C VAL A 504 -11.88 -15.06 5.12
N ILE A 505 -12.76 -15.11 4.11
CA ILE A 505 -12.89 -16.27 3.23
C ILE A 505 -11.53 -16.62 2.61
N ALA A 506 -10.79 -15.62 2.13
CA ALA A 506 -9.49 -15.86 1.52
C ALA A 506 -8.45 -16.41 2.50
N ALA A 507 -8.35 -15.84 3.70
CA ALA A 507 -7.46 -16.33 4.74
C ALA A 507 -7.82 -17.77 5.18
N GLU A 508 -9.10 -18.09 5.32
CA GLU A 508 -9.56 -19.41 5.77
C GLU A 508 -9.38 -20.48 4.69
N ILE A 509 -9.58 -20.14 3.41
CA ILE A 509 -9.22 -21.03 2.30
C ILE A 509 -7.71 -21.31 2.29
N ALA A 510 -6.87 -20.28 2.42
CA ALA A 510 -5.42 -20.44 2.45
C ALA A 510 -4.97 -21.33 3.62
N ARG A 511 -5.52 -21.10 4.81
CA ARG A 511 -5.24 -21.94 5.99
C ARG A 511 -5.70 -23.38 5.81
N ALA A 512 -6.91 -23.59 5.28
CA ALA A 512 -7.43 -24.93 5.01
C ALA A 512 -6.58 -25.70 3.97
N ARG A 513 -5.92 -24.98 3.06
CA ARG A 513 -4.95 -25.53 2.10
C ARG A 513 -3.54 -25.70 2.65
N GLY A 514 -3.29 -25.30 3.91
CA GLY A 514 -1.97 -25.41 4.55
C GLY A 514 -0.95 -24.39 4.05
N TYR A 515 -1.38 -23.23 3.54
CA TYR A 515 -0.48 -22.15 3.11
C TYR A 515 -0.22 -21.14 4.23
N ASP A 516 0.95 -20.50 4.17
CA ASP A 516 1.30 -19.37 5.05
C ASP A 516 0.50 -18.13 4.61
N VAL A 517 -0.41 -17.68 5.47
CA VAL A 517 -1.29 -16.52 5.21
C VAL A 517 -0.51 -15.21 5.30
N ASP A 518 0.53 -15.13 6.14
CA ASP A 518 1.29 -13.89 6.34
C ASP A 518 2.36 -13.71 5.25
N LYS A 519 2.93 -14.82 4.75
CA LYS A 519 4.05 -14.84 3.79
C LYS A 519 3.75 -15.72 2.56
N PRO A 520 2.82 -15.32 1.68
CA PRO A 520 2.58 -16.02 0.44
C PRO A 520 3.83 -16.05 -0.45
N ARG A 521 4.01 -17.16 -1.18
CA ARG A 521 5.17 -17.39 -2.05
C ARG A 521 5.24 -16.37 -3.18
N ASN A 522 6.45 -16.02 -3.59
CA ASN A 522 6.75 -15.12 -4.72
C ASN A 522 6.23 -13.68 -4.57
N LEU A 523 5.72 -13.30 -3.40
CA LEU A 523 5.23 -11.95 -3.13
C LEU A 523 6.09 -11.29 -2.05
N ALA A 524 6.30 -9.99 -2.20
CA ALA A 524 6.87 -9.12 -1.19
C ALA A 524 5.81 -8.12 -0.74
N LYS A 525 5.94 -7.59 0.49
CA LYS A 525 5.00 -6.60 1.03
C LYS A 525 4.97 -5.31 0.21
N SER A 526 6.12 -4.90 -0.32
CA SER A 526 6.27 -3.75 -1.21
C SER A 526 7.12 -4.13 -2.41
N VAL A 527 6.72 -3.67 -3.59
CA VAL A 527 7.48 -3.81 -4.84
C VAL A 527 8.27 -2.52 -5.05
N THR A 528 9.56 -2.54 -4.70
CA THR A 528 10.47 -1.37 -4.71
C THR A 528 11.40 -1.33 -5.93
N VAL A 529 11.17 -2.22 -6.90
CA VAL A 529 11.91 -2.32 -8.16
C VAL A 529 10.91 -2.53 -9.29
N GLU A 530 11.24 -2.10 -10.50
CA GLU A 530 10.41 -2.31 -11.71
C GLU A 530 10.57 -3.72 -12.28
#